data_AF-A0A847YD31-F1
#
_entry.id   AF-A0A847YD31-F1
#
_cell.length_a   1.000
_cell.length_b   1.000
_cell.length_c   1.000
_cell.angle_alpha   90.00
_cell.angle_beta   90.00
_cell.angle_gamma   90.00
#
_symmetry.space_group_name_H-M   'P 1'
#
loop_
_entity.id
_entity.type
_entity.pdbx_description
1 polymer ?
#
loop_
_entity_poly.entity_id
_entity_poly.type
_entity_poly.pdbx_seq_one_letter_code
_entity_poly.pdbx_strand_id
1 'polypeptide(L)'
;HSEDRQGASVRSLMPEGYMTTTLEIAPERKTILFHQAKSVGNSLEDRACRTKLCGEPVGDIEKLFREWDQWGWHRVTFYGDLKEPVFALADALGWQVLQEA
;
A
#
# COMPACT_ATOMS: atom_id res chain seq x y z
N HIS A 1 8.97 -18.51 -4.85
CA HIS A 1 8.28 -18.04 -3.63
C HIS A 1 8.73 -18.82 -2.40
N SER A 2 8.34 -18.41 -1.18
CA SER A 2 8.72 -19.11 0.07
C SER A 2 8.37 -20.61 0.01
N GLU A 3 7.23 -20.91 -0.63
CA GLU A 3 6.67 -22.24 -0.88
C GLU A 3 7.62 -23.18 -1.64
N ASP A 4 8.41 -22.65 -2.57
CA ASP A 4 9.23 -23.47 -3.48
C ASP A 4 10.54 -23.95 -2.82
N ARG A 5 10.93 -23.34 -1.69
CA ARG A 5 12.15 -23.64 -0.92
C ARG A 5 13.48 -23.63 -1.71
N GLN A 6 13.49 -22.95 -2.85
CA GLN A 6 14.62 -22.94 -3.80
C GLN A 6 15.48 -21.66 -3.77
N GLY A 7 15.19 -20.71 -2.86
CA GLY A 7 15.90 -19.43 -2.80
C GLY A 7 16.06 -18.89 -1.39
N ALA A 8 17.00 -17.96 -1.24
CA ALA A 8 17.20 -17.17 -0.02
C ALA A 8 16.78 -15.72 -0.26
N SER A 9 16.14 -15.10 0.73
CA SER A 9 15.78 -13.69 0.70
C SER A 9 15.88 -13.09 2.11
N VAL A 10 16.17 -11.80 2.19
CA VAL A 10 16.13 -11.07 3.46
C VAL A 10 14.69 -11.01 3.96
N ARG A 11 14.51 -11.32 5.24
CA ARG A 11 13.24 -11.10 5.94
C ARG A 11 13.38 -9.93 6.89
N SER A 12 12.55 -8.92 6.69
CA SER A 12 12.41 -7.81 7.62
C SER A 12 11.16 -8.02 8.47
N LEU A 13 11.28 -7.78 9.78
CA LEU A 13 10.13 -7.61 10.66
C LEU A 13 9.85 -6.12 10.76
N MET A 14 8.68 -5.73 10.30
CA MET A 14 8.28 -4.35 10.17
C MET A 14 7.62 -3.83 11.45
N PRO A 15 7.85 -2.56 11.83
CA PRO A 15 7.33 -2.01 13.07
C PRO A 15 5.80 -1.82 13.05
N GLU A 16 5.19 -2.05 14.21
CA GLU A 16 3.74 -1.94 14.45
C GLU A 16 3.38 -0.61 15.09
N GLY A 17 2.10 -0.23 15.02
CA GLY A 17 1.55 0.95 15.68
C GLY A 17 1.72 2.26 14.90
N TYR A 18 2.25 2.21 13.68
CA TYR A 18 2.46 3.38 12.84
C TYR A 18 1.31 3.54 11.85
N MET A 19 0.94 4.78 11.56
CA MET A 19 0.17 5.07 10.35
C MET A 19 1.07 4.83 9.14
N THR A 20 0.52 4.22 8.10
CA THR A 20 1.14 4.10 6.79
C THR A 20 0.28 4.78 5.75
N THR A 21 0.95 5.25 4.70
CA THR A 21 0.32 5.78 3.50
C THR A 21 0.79 4.95 2.33
N THR A 22 -0.12 4.44 1.51
CA THR A 22 0.19 3.61 0.35
C THR A 22 -0.31 4.30 -0.91
N LEU A 23 0.55 4.38 -1.91
CA LEU A 23 0.30 5.09 -3.16
C LEU A 23 0.56 4.21 -4.38
N GLU A 24 -0.22 4.46 -5.42
CA GLU A 24 0.14 4.15 -6.81
C GLU A 24 -0.08 5.41 -7.64
N ILE A 25 0.88 5.76 -8.49
CA ILE A 25 0.85 7.01 -9.25
C ILE A 25 0.78 6.67 -10.73
N ALA A 26 -0.26 7.13 -11.41
CA ALA A 26 -0.51 6.90 -12.83
C ALA A 26 -0.51 8.22 -13.62
N PRO A 27 0.65 8.70 -14.09
CA PRO A 27 0.77 9.97 -14.81
C PRO A 27 -0.10 10.05 -16.07
N GLU A 28 -0.24 8.94 -16.79
CA GLU A 28 -1.08 8.82 -17.98
C GLU A 28 -2.58 9.01 -17.69
N ARG A 29 -3.01 8.72 -16.45
CA ARG A 29 -4.37 8.95 -15.96
C ARG A 29 -4.53 10.29 -15.25
N LYS A 30 -3.42 10.94 -14.89
CA LYS A 30 -3.37 12.10 -13.99
C LYS A 30 -4.07 11.82 -12.66
N THR A 31 -3.84 10.63 -12.11
CA THR A 31 -4.48 10.17 -10.87
C THR A 31 -3.47 9.52 -9.94
N ILE A 32 -3.62 9.80 -8.65
CA ILE A 32 -2.91 9.12 -7.55
C ILE A 32 -3.91 8.23 -6.83
N LEU A 33 -3.69 6.91 -6.84
CA LEU A 33 -4.39 5.96 -5.99
C LEU A 33 -3.82 6.06 -4.57
N PHE A 34 -4.68 6.13 -3.57
CA PHE A 34 -4.30 6.43 -2.19
C PHE A 34 -5.10 5.59 -1.20
N HIS A 35 -4.42 5.03 -0.20
CA HIS A 35 -5.04 4.63 1.06
C HIS A 35 -4.10 4.79 2.24
N GLN A 36 -4.67 4.70 3.43
CA GLN A 36 -3.93 4.66 4.69
C GLN A 36 -4.25 3.36 5.43
N ALA A 37 -3.30 2.90 6.25
CA ALA A 37 -3.52 1.77 7.15
C ALA A 37 -2.71 1.95 8.43
N LYS A 38 -3.17 1.37 9.53
CA LYS A 38 -2.34 1.22 10.73
C LYS A 38 -1.53 -0.07 10.61
N SER A 39 -0.21 -0.03 10.83
CA SER A 39 0.59 -1.26 10.91
C SER A 39 0.23 -2.02 12.18
N VAL A 40 -0.14 -3.30 12.04
CA VAL A 40 -0.64 -4.13 13.15
C VAL A 40 0.08 -5.48 13.28
N GLY A 41 1.04 -5.77 12.41
CA GLY A 41 1.82 -6.99 12.54
C GLY A 41 2.62 -7.38 11.32
N ASN A 42 3.14 -8.60 11.37
CA ASN A 42 3.83 -9.25 10.27
C ASN A 42 3.25 -10.66 10.06
N SER A 43 2.82 -10.97 8.85
CA SER A 43 2.36 -12.33 8.53
C SER A 43 3.55 -13.28 8.38
N LEU A 44 3.47 -14.43 9.06
CA LEU A 44 4.48 -15.49 8.98
C LEU A 44 4.07 -16.63 8.04
N GLU A 45 2.93 -16.51 7.36
CA GLU A 45 2.44 -17.55 6.47
C GLU A 45 3.47 -17.89 5.39
N ASP A 46 3.64 -19.18 5.13
CA ASP A 46 4.59 -19.69 4.15
C ASP A 46 4.00 -19.63 2.73
N ARG A 47 3.49 -18.45 2.35
CA ARG A 47 2.94 -18.17 1.03
C ARG A 47 3.50 -16.88 0.44
N ALA A 48 3.61 -16.77 -0.88
CA ALA A 48 4.00 -15.52 -1.56
C ALA A 48 5.32 -14.89 -1.02
N CYS A 49 5.31 -13.57 -0.74
CA CYS A 49 6.48 -12.77 -0.34
C CYS A 49 7.03 -13.14 1.05
N ARG A 50 8.35 -12.99 1.27
CA ARG A 50 8.99 -13.33 2.54
C ARG A 50 8.76 -12.30 3.64
N THR A 51 8.83 -11.02 3.30
CA THR A 51 8.54 -9.88 4.17
C THR A 51 7.10 -9.46 3.90
N LYS A 52 6.26 -9.41 4.95
CA LYS A 52 4.83 -9.12 4.84
C LYS A 52 4.38 -8.20 5.97
N LEU A 53 3.82 -7.04 5.62
CA LEU A 53 3.23 -6.10 6.56
C LEU A 53 1.75 -6.42 6.70
N CYS A 54 1.25 -6.55 7.92
CA CYS A 54 -0.18 -6.54 8.18
C CYS A 54 -0.59 -5.09 8.46
N GLY A 55 -1.52 -4.58 7.66
CA GLY A 55 -2.13 -3.27 7.82
C GLY A 55 -3.62 -3.40 8.08
N GLU A 56 -4.15 -2.61 9.01
CA GLU A 56 -5.58 -2.39 9.20
C GLU A 56 -5.96 -1.11 8.42
N PRO A 57 -6.69 -1.22 7.29
CA PRO A 57 -7.03 -0.06 6.47
C PRO A 57 -7.85 0.98 7.25
N VAL A 58 -7.55 2.25 7.02
CA VAL A 58 -8.40 3.35 7.47
C VAL A 58 -9.47 3.56 6.41
N GLY A 59 -10.72 3.19 6.71
CA GLY A 59 -11.84 3.35 5.79
C GLY A 59 -12.50 2.02 5.42
N ASP A 60 -13.02 1.95 4.21
CA ASP A 60 -13.78 0.83 3.67
C ASP A 60 -12.85 -0.15 2.93
N ILE A 61 -12.50 -1.26 3.59
CA ILE A 61 -11.68 -2.31 3.02
C ILE A 61 -12.26 -2.91 1.73
N GLU A 62 -13.58 -2.87 1.54
CA GLU A 62 -14.21 -3.41 0.32
C GLU A 62 -13.89 -2.58 -0.93
N LYS A 63 -13.52 -1.30 -0.76
CA LYS A 63 -13.07 -0.47 -1.89
C LYS A 63 -11.71 -0.87 -2.42
N LEU A 64 -10.82 -1.40 -1.57
CA LEU A 64 -9.47 -1.82 -1.99
C LEU A 64 -9.56 -2.86 -3.11
N PHE A 65 -10.50 -3.80 -2.98
CA PHE A 65 -10.71 -4.85 -3.97
C PHE A 65 -11.32 -4.36 -5.28
N ARG A 66 -11.93 -3.17 -5.33
CA ARG A 66 -12.54 -2.61 -6.55
C ARG A 66 -11.55 -1.99 -7.51
N GLU A 67 -10.34 -1.68 -7.04
CA GLU A 67 -9.33 -0.99 -7.84
C GLU A 67 -8.20 -1.93 -8.30
N TRP A 68 -8.14 -3.17 -7.81
CA TRP A 68 -7.08 -4.13 -8.17
C TRP A 68 -7.08 -4.58 -9.62
N ASP A 69 -8.25 -4.67 -10.26
CA ASP A 69 -8.35 -4.99 -11.69
C ASP A 69 -7.96 -3.79 -12.58
N GLN A 70 -8.24 -2.57 -12.13
CA GLN A 70 -7.96 -1.33 -12.87
C GLN A 70 -6.52 -0.83 -12.69
N TRP A 71 -5.90 -1.08 -11.54
CA TRP A 71 -4.56 -0.58 -11.17
C TRP A 71 -3.52 -1.71 -11.00
N GLY A 72 -3.93 -2.97 -11.02
CA GLY A 72 -3.03 -4.09 -10.72
C GLY A 72 -2.72 -4.16 -9.23
N TRP A 73 -1.59 -4.80 -8.87
CA TRP A 73 -1.30 -5.24 -7.49
C TRP A 73 -0.17 -4.44 -6.81
N HIS A 74 0.61 -3.66 -7.57
CA HIS A 74 1.82 -3.01 -7.05
C HIS A 74 1.51 -1.63 -6.51
N ARG A 75 1.78 -1.41 -5.21
CA ARG A 75 1.81 -0.08 -4.60
C ARG A 75 3.10 0.15 -3.83
N VAL A 76 3.34 1.39 -3.45
CA VAL A 76 4.44 1.78 -2.56
C VAL A 76 3.86 2.24 -1.22
N THR A 77 4.26 1.57 -0.14
CA THR A 77 3.85 1.91 1.22
C THR A 77 4.96 2.66 1.95
N PHE A 78 4.59 3.78 2.56
CA PHE A 78 5.44 4.65 3.37
C PHE A 78 4.98 4.61 4.82
N TYR A 79 5.93 4.68 5.76
CA TYR A 79 5.60 4.98 7.16
C TYR A 79 5.33 6.47 7.32
N GLY A 80 4.21 6.80 7.95
CA GLY A 80 3.75 8.16 8.17
C GLY A 80 2.36 8.42 7.60
N ASP A 81 1.68 9.40 8.18
CA ASP A 81 0.51 10.03 7.59
C ASP A 81 0.98 11.07 6.57
N LEU A 82 0.84 10.74 5.28
CA LEU A 82 1.23 11.60 4.16
C LEU A 82 0.00 12.08 3.39
N LYS A 83 -1.20 12.04 3.98
CA LYS A 83 -2.43 12.46 3.30
C LYS A 83 -2.33 13.90 2.79
N GLU A 84 -2.03 14.84 3.69
CA GLU A 84 -1.94 16.26 3.34
C GLU A 84 -0.92 16.53 2.21
N PRO A 85 0.35 16.09 2.29
CA PRO A 85 1.31 16.35 1.22
C PRO A 85 0.95 15.64 -0.11
N VAL A 86 0.29 14.47 -0.07
CA VAL A 86 -0.16 13.79 -1.30
C VAL A 86 -1.27 14.58 -1.99
N PHE A 87 -2.25 15.07 -1.23
CA PHE A 87 -3.33 15.90 -1.80
C PHE A 87 -2.80 17.24 -2.30
N ALA A 88 -1.85 17.86 -1.59
CA ALA A 88 -1.18 19.07 -2.05
C ALA A 88 -0.38 18.85 -3.35
N LEU A 89 0.29 17.70 -3.49
CA LEU A 89 0.98 17.32 -4.73
C LEU A 89 -0.01 17.16 -5.89
N ALA A 90 -1.13 16.46 -5.66
CA ALA A 90 -2.15 16.28 -6.68
C ALA A 90 -2.74 17.63 -7.14
N ASP A 91 -3.06 18.53 -6.21
CA ASP A 91 -3.54 19.87 -6.51
C ASP A 91 -2.53 20.68 -7.35
N ALA A 92 -1.26 20.68 -6.94
CA ALA A 92 -0.19 21.37 -7.67
C ALA A 92 0.02 20.83 -9.10
N LEU A 93 -0.26 19.55 -9.33
CA LEU A 93 -0.17 18.91 -10.65
C LEU A 93 -1.48 19.03 -11.45
N GLY A 94 -2.58 19.47 -10.83
CA GLY A 94 -3.92 19.42 -11.42
C GLY A 94 -4.43 17.99 -11.64
N TRP A 95 -4.07 17.07 -10.74
CA TRP A 95 -4.38 15.64 -10.79
C TRP A 95 -5.46 15.28 -9.77
N GLN A 96 -6.08 14.12 -9.97
CA GLN A 96 -7.07 13.58 -9.03
C GLN A 96 -6.43 12.64 -8.01
N VAL A 97 -7.02 12.55 -6.82
CA VAL A 97 -6.70 11.51 -5.84
C VAL A 97 -7.89 10.57 -5.74
N LEU A 98 -7.66 9.28 -6.01
CA LEU A 98 -8.63 8.21 -5.82
C LEU A 98 -8.35 7.51 -4.49
N GLN A 99 -9.25 7.66 -3.52
CA GLN A 99 -9.15 6.98 -2.23
C GLN A 99 -9.72 5.56 -2.35
N GLU A 100 -8.87 4.54 -2.22
CA GLU A 100 -9.25 3.12 -2.35
C GLU A 100 -9.61 2.46 -1.01
N ALA A 101 -9.64 3.21 0.10
CA ALA A 101 -10.22 2.83 1.38
C ALA A 101 -10.95 4.03 1.99
#